data_AF-A0A5B8VHT1-F1
#
_entry.id   AF-A0A5B8VHT1-F1
#
_cell.length_a   1.000
_cell.length_b   1.000
_cell.length_c   1.000
_cell.angle_alpha   90.00
_cell.angle_beta   90.00
_cell.angle_gamma   90.00
#
_symmetry.space_group_name_H-M   'P 1'
#
loop_
_entity.id
_entity.type
_entity.pdbx_description
1 polymer ?
#
loop_
_entity_poly.entity_id
_entity_poly.type
_entity_poly.pdbx_seq_one_letter_code
_entity_poly.pdbx_strand_id
1 'polypeptide(L)'
;MKFKLWTGLCLLISQLMTLSLDAQPKQNPKEAFQQLRSAEHAAVLLGHHPDLLPIKNLENRSIVAVHLEENQSGLFDSIANLYAPVASLSAKPYQDSADLYNLEDDLQPYNTVIVTLTADGLSDYRNQLYLQDISKRKAMIVVILGAVRHPLSIHLSQLKCPVLYMPTHTSVTASVAAQIVFGGIAVNGKLKKPLGPDMPAGKGNTTSAIRLKYTYPEELGISSESLHQIDQLAAEAIAKRATPGMVVLAARKGKVFFHKAYGFHTYYKKCLSN
;
A
#
# COMPACT_ATOMS: atom_id res chain seq x y z
N MET A 1 38.16 23.34 52.52
CA MET A 1 39.01 22.65 51.51
C MET A 1 38.30 22.70 50.17
N LYS A 2 39.02 23.13 49.13
CA LYS A 2 38.56 23.40 47.75
C LYS A 2 38.44 22.09 46.96
N PHE A 3 37.51 21.99 46.01
CA PHE A 3 37.67 21.52 44.62
C PHE A 3 36.30 21.61 43.92
N LYS A 4 35.95 22.71 43.23
CA LYS A 4 36.26 23.15 41.85
C LYS A 4 35.63 22.30 40.72
N LEU A 5 34.73 22.99 39.99
CA LEU A 5 34.54 23.04 38.53
C LEU A 5 34.28 21.72 37.77
N TRP A 6 33.04 21.57 37.29
CA TRP A 6 32.81 21.25 35.87
C TRP A 6 31.45 21.80 35.38
N THR A 7 31.33 23.12 35.36
CA THR A 7 30.31 23.82 34.55
C THR A 7 30.97 24.27 33.27
N GLY A 8 30.60 23.65 32.15
CA GLY A 8 30.96 24.13 30.82
C GLY A 8 31.49 23.04 29.91
N LEU A 9 30.59 22.27 29.28
CA LEU A 9 30.73 21.81 27.89
C LEU A 9 29.46 21.08 27.42
N CYS A 10 28.38 21.81 27.08
CA CYS A 10 27.37 21.30 26.14
C CYS A 10 26.50 22.44 25.55
N LEU A 11 27.10 23.61 25.37
CA LEU A 11 26.56 24.71 24.56
C LEU A 11 27.34 24.67 23.25
N LEU A 12 26.91 23.83 22.30
CA LEU A 12 27.22 23.87 20.86
C LEU A 12 26.85 22.53 20.18
N ILE A 13 25.55 22.21 20.08
CA ILE A 13 25.02 21.49 18.91
C ILE A 13 23.68 22.14 18.56
N SER A 14 23.74 23.42 18.20
CA SER A 14 22.75 24.02 17.31
C SER A 14 23.05 23.54 15.89
N GLN A 15 22.66 22.31 15.58
CA GLN A 15 22.61 21.84 14.19
C GLN A 15 21.15 21.67 13.80
N LEU A 16 20.65 22.73 13.16
CA LEU A 16 19.80 22.69 11.98
C LEU A 16 19.22 21.30 11.66
N MET A 17 18.10 20.98 12.29
CA MET A 17 17.09 20.14 11.63
C MET A 17 16.36 21.05 10.65
N THR A 18 17.01 21.33 9.52
CA THR A 18 16.27 21.68 8.32
C THR A 18 15.46 20.45 7.97
N LEU A 19 14.15 20.51 8.25
CA LEU A 19 13.15 19.67 7.60
C LEU A 19 13.37 19.84 6.10
N SER A 20 14.14 18.95 5.48
CA SER A 20 13.98 18.68 4.07
C SER A 20 12.57 18.12 3.94
N LEU A 21 11.61 18.99 3.60
CA LEU A 21 10.58 18.57 2.67
C LEU A 21 11.36 18.02 1.49
N ASP A 22 11.50 16.70 1.44
CA ASP A 22 11.81 16.01 0.20
C ASP A 22 10.63 16.34 -0.72
N ALA A 23 10.78 17.45 -1.44
CA ALA A 23 10.03 17.73 -2.62
C ALA A 23 10.41 16.63 -3.60
N GLN A 24 9.69 15.50 -3.50
CA GLN A 24 9.68 14.50 -4.54
C GLN A 24 9.52 15.27 -5.85
N PRO A 25 10.40 15.05 -6.84
CA PRO A 25 10.31 15.77 -8.11
C PRO A 25 8.87 15.63 -8.59
N LYS A 26 8.19 16.76 -8.87
CA LYS A 26 6.81 16.77 -9.37
C LYS A 26 6.79 15.87 -10.60
N GLN A 27 6.40 14.61 -10.42
CA GLN A 27 6.28 13.67 -11.51
C GLN A 27 5.31 14.27 -12.51
N ASN A 28 5.68 14.24 -13.79
CA ASN A 28 4.82 14.70 -14.85
C ASN A 28 3.46 13.96 -14.74
N PRO A 29 2.32 14.65 -14.55
CA PRO A 29 1.03 14.00 -14.30
C PRO A 29 0.66 12.99 -15.39
N LYS A 30 1.06 13.26 -16.63
CA LYS A 30 0.84 12.38 -17.78
C LYS A 30 1.64 11.07 -17.67
N GLU A 31 2.89 11.14 -17.21
CA GLU A 31 3.73 9.95 -17.00
C GLU A 31 3.21 9.10 -15.84
N ALA A 32 2.84 9.74 -14.72
CA ALA A 32 2.24 9.06 -13.58
C ALA A 32 0.95 8.33 -13.96
N PHE A 33 0.08 8.96 -14.75
CA PHE A 33 -1.12 8.32 -15.30
C PHE A 33 -0.80 7.13 -16.21
N GLN A 34 0.21 7.25 -17.09
CA GLN A 34 0.64 6.13 -17.93
C GLN A 34 1.19 4.95 -17.13
N GLN A 35 1.94 5.22 -16.07
CA GLN A 35 2.44 4.19 -15.14
C GLN A 35 1.28 3.46 -14.45
N LEU A 36 0.26 4.20 -14.01
CA LEU A 36 -0.93 3.65 -13.38
C LEU A 36 -1.70 2.73 -14.35
N ARG A 37 -1.96 3.19 -15.57
CA ARG A 37 -2.60 2.38 -16.62
C ARG A 37 -1.80 1.13 -16.98
N SER A 38 -0.48 1.24 -17.00
CA SER A 38 0.42 0.10 -17.28
C SER A 38 0.37 -0.93 -16.15
N ALA A 39 0.41 -0.49 -14.89
CA ALA A 39 0.30 -1.36 -13.72
C ALA A 39 -1.05 -2.08 -13.67
N GLU A 40 -2.16 -1.39 -13.98
CA GLU A 40 -3.50 -1.99 -14.06
C GLU A 40 -3.58 -3.13 -15.06
N HIS A 41 -3.10 -2.90 -16.29
CA HIS A 41 -3.16 -3.91 -17.36
C HIS A 41 -2.17 -5.06 -17.15
N ALA A 42 -1.11 -4.83 -16.39
CA ALA A 42 -0.08 -5.81 -16.11
C ALA A 42 -0.41 -6.72 -14.91
N ALA A 43 -1.37 -6.32 -14.07
CA ALA A 43 -1.82 -7.09 -12.92
C ALA A 43 -2.45 -8.43 -13.35
N VAL A 44 -2.05 -9.52 -12.70
CA VAL A 44 -2.59 -10.86 -12.98
C VAL A 44 -3.02 -11.52 -11.68
N LEU A 45 -4.26 -12.02 -11.63
CA LEU A 45 -4.77 -12.78 -10.49
C LEU A 45 -4.57 -14.28 -10.71
N LEU A 46 -3.99 -14.95 -9.73
CA LEU A 46 -3.63 -16.36 -9.74
C LEU A 46 -4.11 -17.04 -8.44
N GLY A 47 -3.78 -18.32 -8.27
CA GLY A 47 -4.07 -19.07 -7.05
C GLY A 47 -5.49 -19.63 -6.98
N HIS A 48 -5.91 -19.92 -5.75
CA HIS A 48 -7.21 -20.52 -5.42
C HIS A 48 -8.14 -19.51 -4.74
N HIS A 49 -9.42 -19.86 -4.58
CA HIS A 49 -10.43 -18.99 -3.96
C HIS A 49 -10.42 -17.54 -4.50
N PRO A 50 -10.50 -17.35 -5.84
CA PRO A 50 -10.49 -16.01 -6.43
C PRO A 50 -11.63 -15.13 -5.88
N ASP A 51 -12.72 -15.71 -5.37
CA ASP A 51 -13.84 -14.98 -4.77
C ASP A 51 -13.49 -14.16 -3.52
N LEU A 52 -12.36 -14.46 -2.87
CA LEU A 52 -11.85 -13.64 -1.77
C LEU A 52 -11.29 -12.30 -2.24
N LEU A 53 -11.01 -12.14 -3.54
CA LEU A 53 -10.54 -10.92 -4.17
C LEU A 53 -11.52 -10.46 -5.27
N PRO A 54 -12.13 -9.27 -5.17
CA PRO A 54 -11.91 -8.25 -4.15
C PRO A 54 -12.58 -8.58 -2.81
N ILE A 55 -12.05 -8.04 -1.71
CA ILE A 55 -12.59 -8.25 -0.37
C ILE A 55 -14.03 -7.69 -0.27
N LYS A 56 -14.97 -8.53 0.15
CA LYS A 56 -16.38 -8.22 0.39
C LYS A 56 -16.70 -8.27 1.90
N ASN A 57 -17.84 -7.69 2.27
CA ASN A 57 -18.38 -7.68 3.65
C ASN A 57 -17.36 -7.12 4.67
N LEU A 58 -16.87 -5.90 4.41
CA LEU A 58 -15.79 -5.27 5.18
C LEU A 58 -16.15 -5.09 6.66
N GLU A 59 -17.43 -4.93 6.96
CA GLU A 59 -17.99 -4.84 8.30
C GLU A 59 -17.71 -6.09 9.17
N ASN A 60 -17.48 -7.25 8.55
CA ASN A 60 -17.16 -8.51 9.23
C ASN A 60 -15.66 -8.85 9.18
N ARG A 61 -14.83 -7.93 8.73
CA ARG A 61 -13.41 -8.17 8.41
C ARG A 61 -12.53 -7.34 9.34
N SER A 62 -11.70 -8.02 10.10
CA SER A 62 -10.55 -7.44 10.81
C SER A 62 -9.32 -7.72 9.94
N ILE A 63 -8.81 -6.68 9.27
CA ILE A 63 -7.82 -6.81 8.20
C ILE A 63 -6.46 -6.33 8.67
N VAL A 64 -5.42 -7.09 8.35
CA VAL A 64 -4.03 -6.70 8.53
C VAL A 64 -3.24 -6.90 7.24
N ALA A 65 -2.42 -5.90 6.89
CA ALA A 65 -1.41 -5.97 5.85
C ALA A 65 -0.07 -6.32 6.49
N VAL A 66 0.50 -7.45 6.08
CA VAL A 66 1.80 -7.95 6.50
C VAL A 66 2.78 -7.69 5.37
N HIS A 67 3.78 -6.85 5.62
CA HIS A 67 4.84 -6.52 4.68
C HIS A 67 6.08 -7.35 5.01
N LEU A 68 6.37 -8.37 4.19
CA LEU A 68 7.60 -9.15 4.36
C LEU A 68 8.85 -8.34 4.01
N GLU A 69 8.69 -7.32 3.17
CA GLU A 69 9.71 -6.33 2.84
C GLU A 69 9.12 -4.91 2.93
N GLU A 70 9.88 -3.92 3.43
CA GLU A 70 9.35 -2.57 3.72
C GLU A 70 9.10 -1.70 2.48
N ASN A 71 9.56 -2.12 1.31
CA ASN A 71 9.50 -1.30 0.10
C ASN A 71 8.05 -1.04 -0.32
N GLN A 72 7.64 0.25 -0.32
CA GLN A 72 6.30 0.72 -0.74
C GLN A 72 5.13 0.37 0.19
N SER A 73 5.37 -0.18 1.38
CA SER A 73 4.37 -0.53 2.40
C SER A 73 3.45 0.66 2.74
N GLY A 74 4.03 1.82 3.07
CA GLY A 74 3.25 3.00 3.47
C GLY A 74 2.24 3.49 2.41
N LEU A 75 2.54 3.34 1.12
CA LEU A 75 1.59 3.69 0.06
C LEU A 75 0.49 2.64 -0.11
N PHE A 76 0.83 1.35 0.01
CA PHE A 76 -0.17 0.29 0.03
C PHE A 76 -1.16 0.53 1.18
N ASP A 77 -0.64 0.77 2.38
CA ASP A 77 -1.43 0.98 3.60
C ASP A 77 -2.30 2.22 3.52
N SER A 78 -1.74 3.33 3.02
CA SER A 78 -2.49 4.58 2.84
C SER A 78 -3.68 4.39 1.94
N ILE A 79 -3.52 3.67 0.82
CA ILE A 79 -4.59 3.40 -0.14
C ILE A 79 -5.57 2.34 0.40
N ALA A 80 -5.09 1.29 1.06
CA ALA A 80 -5.93 0.29 1.71
C ALA A 80 -6.87 0.93 2.75
N ASN A 81 -6.33 1.87 3.55
CA ASN A 81 -7.10 2.61 4.56
C ASN A 81 -8.13 3.59 3.97
N LEU A 82 -8.11 3.86 2.66
CA LEU A 82 -9.21 4.57 1.99
C LEU A 82 -10.47 3.71 1.85
N TYR A 83 -10.33 2.37 1.91
CA TYR A 83 -11.43 1.43 1.71
C TYR A 83 -11.94 0.79 3.01
N ALA A 84 -11.04 0.47 3.94
CA ALA A 84 -11.36 -0.13 5.23
C ALA A 84 -10.23 0.13 6.24
N PRO A 85 -10.48 0.09 7.56
CA PRO A 85 -9.40 0.07 8.54
C PRO A 85 -8.51 -1.16 8.32
N VAL A 86 -7.23 -0.93 8.04
CA VAL A 86 -6.23 -1.99 7.82
C VAL A 86 -5.05 -1.72 8.74
N ALA A 87 -4.79 -2.66 9.65
CA ALA A 87 -3.57 -2.64 10.45
C ALA A 87 -2.36 -2.96 9.56
N SER A 88 -1.20 -2.40 9.88
CA SER A 88 0.05 -2.65 9.17
C SER A 88 1.04 -3.34 10.09
N LEU A 89 1.67 -4.41 9.61
CA LEU A 89 2.72 -5.16 10.30
C LEU A 89 3.92 -5.32 9.37
N SER A 90 5.10 -4.90 9.85
CA SER A 90 6.38 -5.15 9.16
C SER A 90 7.00 -6.44 9.67
N ALA A 91 7.50 -7.27 8.77
CA ALA A 91 8.24 -8.49 9.14
C ALA A 91 9.70 -8.23 9.52
N LYS A 92 10.20 -7.00 9.38
CA LYS A 92 11.58 -6.62 9.69
C LYS A 92 12.03 -6.99 11.11
N PRO A 93 11.23 -6.81 12.18
CA PRO A 93 11.60 -7.27 13.52
C PRO A 93 11.82 -8.78 13.62
N TYR A 94 11.30 -9.55 12.66
CA TYR A 94 11.36 -11.00 12.59
C TYR A 94 12.34 -11.50 11.52
N GLN A 95 13.19 -10.64 10.98
CA GLN A 95 14.16 -10.99 9.92
C GLN A 95 15.11 -12.13 10.32
N ASP A 96 15.39 -12.28 11.62
CA ASP A 96 16.26 -13.33 12.17
C ASP A 96 15.48 -14.58 12.62
N SER A 97 14.14 -14.54 12.60
CA SER A 97 13.29 -15.71 12.89
C SER A 97 13.42 -16.72 11.76
N ALA A 98 13.69 -17.98 12.08
CA ALA A 98 13.79 -19.04 11.07
C ALA A 98 12.43 -19.40 10.43
N ASP A 99 11.33 -19.02 11.09
CA ASP A 99 9.98 -19.54 10.87
C ASP A 99 8.87 -18.48 10.96
N LEU A 100 9.19 -17.24 11.38
CA LEU A 100 8.22 -16.15 11.60
C LEU A 100 7.10 -16.49 12.62
N TYR A 101 7.30 -17.44 13.55
CA TYR A 101 6.23 -17.81 14.49
C TYR A 101 5.73 -16.66 15.36
N ASN A 102 6.63 -15.79 15.84
CA ASN A 102 6.23 -14.66 16.68
C ASN A 102 5.30 -13.68 15.94
N LEU A 103 5.37 -13.63 14.60
CA LEU A 103 4.45 -12.85 13.79
C LEU A 103 3.04 -13.47 13.76
N GLU A 104 2.92 -14.79 13.90
CA GLU A 104 1.61 -15.48 13.93
C GLU A 104 0.78 -15.08 15.16
N ASP A 105 1.42 -14.79 16.29
CA ASP A 105 0.74 -14.30 17.50
C ASP A 105 0.14 -12.91 17.27
N ASP A 106 0.85 -12.01 16.59
CA ASP A 106 0.34 -10.68 16.21
C ASP A 106 -0.84 -10.78 15.22
N LEU A 107 -1.01 -11.91 14.52
CA LEU A 107 -2.12 -12.14 13.60
C LEU A 107 -3.39 -12.65 14.28
N GLN A 108 -3.35 -13.07 15.55
CA GLN A 108 -4.52 -13.60 16.25
C GLN A 108 -5.79 -12.74 16.14
N PRO A 109 -5.75 -11.40 16.36
CA PRO A 109 -6.96 -10.57 16.30
C PRO A 109 -7.53 -10.39 14.89
N TYR A 110 -6.79 -10.78 13.84
CA TYR A 110 -7.18 -10.55 12.45
C TYR A 110 -7.68 -11.83 11.76
N ASN A 111 -8.89 -11.80 11.22
CA ASN A 111 -9.47 -12.87 10.41
C ASN A 111 -9.05 -12.84 8.92
N THR A 112 -8.56 -11.69 8.43
CA THR A 112 -8.19 -11.49 7.03
C THR A 112 -6.78 -10.91 6.95
N VAL A 113 -5.90 -11.60 6.23
CA VAL A 113 -4.46 -11.27 6.17
C VAL A 113 -4.09 -10.99 4.72
N ILE A 114 -3.55 -9.80 4.46
CA ILE A 114 -2.97 -9.44 3.17
C ILE A 114 -1.46 -9.51 3.32
N VAL A 115 -0.79 -10.43 2.66
CA VAL A 115 0.68 -10.51 2.70
C VAL A 115 1.24 -9.89 1.44
N THR A 116 2.02 -8.82 1.57
CA THR A 116 2.75 -8.22 0.45
C THR A 116 4.20 -8.65 0.51
N LEU A 117 4.73 -9.12 -0.62
CA LEU A 117 6.12 -9.52 -0.73
C LEU A 117 6.67 -9.35 -2.15
N THR A 118 7.99 -9.40 -2.29
CA THR A 118 8.61 -9.40 -3.62
C THR A 118 8.64 -10.78 -4.28
N ALA A 119 8.91 -10.86 -5.58
CA ALA A 119 9.15 -12.13 -6.26
C ALA A 119 10.34 -12.91 -5.64
N ASP A 120 11.39 -12.20 -5.20
CA ASP A 120 12.54 -12.79 -4.53
C ASP A 120 12.15 -13.26 -3.12
N GLY A 121 11.36 -12.47 -2.39
CA GLY A 121 10.80 -12.85 -1.09
C GLY A 121 9.89 -14.07 -1.16
N LEU A 122 9.13 -14.26 -2.24
CA LEU A 122 8.36 -15.49 -2.46
C LEU A 122 9.24 -16.71 -2.75
N SER A 123 10.47 -16.51 -3.23
CA SER A 123 11.42 -17.58 -3.47
C SER A 123 12.14 -18.05 -2.18
N ASP A 124 12.08 -17.25 -1.11
CA ASP A 124 12.56 -17.64 0.23
C ASP A 124 11.71 -18.77 0.81
N TYR A 125 12.34 -19.91 1.09
CA TYR A 125 11.69 -21.09 1.65
C TYR A 125 10.98 -20.81 2.98
N ARG A 126 11.55 -19.95 3.85
CA ARG A 126 10.91 -19.55 5.11
C ARG A 126 9.58 -18.87 4.85
N ASN A 127 9.56 -17.93 3.93
CA ASN A 127 8.34 -17.18 3.59
C ASN A 127 7.29 -18.12 2.97
N GLN A 128 7.72 -19.09 2.16
CA GLN A 128 6.82 -20.10 1.59
C GLN A 128 6.12 -20.94 2.66
N LEU A 129 6.88 -21.44 3.66
CA LEU A 129 6.31 -22.20 4.78
C LEU A 129 5.30 -21.37 5.57
N TYR A 130 5.67 -20.14 5.92
CA TYR A 130 4.80 -19.21 6.61
C TYR A 130 3.49 -18.93 5.84
N LEU A 131 3.59 -18.64 4.53
CA LEU A 131 2.42 -18.42 3.67
C LEU A 131 1.52 -19.65 3.62
N GLN A 132 2.10 -20.84 3.47
CA GLN A 132 1.34 -22.09 3.44
C GLN A 132 0.58 -22.32 4.73
N ASP A 133 1.20 -22.07 5.88
CA ASP A 133 0.58 -22.32 7.17
C ASP A 133 -0.54 -21.33 7.50
N ILE A 134 -0.31 -20.04 7.29
CA ILE A 134 -1.35 -19.02 7.52
C ILE A 134 -2.51 -19.20 6.51
N SER A 135 -2.25 -19.60 5.26
CA SER A 135 -3.31 -19.81 4.25
C SER A 135 -4.29 -20.93 4.60
N LYS A 136 -3.91 -21.87 5.48
CA LYS A 136 -4.78 -22.95 5.96
C LYS A 136 -5.71 -22.50 7.09
N ARG A 137 -5.36 -21.43 7.81
CA ARG A 137 -6.03 -21.01 9.05
C ARG A 137 -6.84 -19.72 8.90
N LYS A 138 -6.39 -18.79 8.06
CA LYS A 138 -6.98 -17.45 7.90
C LYS A 138 -7.32 -17.16 6.44
N ALA A 139 -8.24 -16.23 6.22
CA ALA A 139 -8.53 -15.74 4.88
C ALA A 139 -7.34 -14.88 4.39
N MET A 140 -6.46 -15.48 3.60
CA MET A 140 -5.25 -14.83 3.12
C MET A 140 -5.42 -14.28 1.70
N ILE A 141 -4.75 -13.18 1.39
CA ILE A 141 -4.46 -12.72 0.04
C ILE A 141 -2.96 -12.47 -0.06
N VAL A 142 -2.31 -12.98 -1.10
CA VAL A 142 -0.88 -12.71 -1.35
C VAL A 142 -0.73 -11.71 -2.48
N VAL A 143 0.09 -10.68 -2.29
CA VAL A 143 0.40 -9.66 -3.28
C VAL A 143 1.89 -9.72 -3.58
N ILE A 144 2.23 -10.21 -4.77
CA ILE A 144 3.61 -10.29 -5.25
C ILE A 144 3.92 -9.01 -6.03
N LEU A 145 4.95 -8.28 -5.60
CA LEU A 145 5.44 -7.07 -6.25
C LEU A 145 6.77 -7.33 -6.95
N GLY A 146 6.91 -6.85 -8.18
CA GLY A 146 8.13 -6.96 -8.97
C GLY A 146 8.16 -8.14 -9.93
N ALA A 147 9.08 -8.07 -10.89
CA ALA A 147 9.22 -9.06 -11.93
C ALA A 147 9.87 -10.34 -11.41
N VAL A 148 9.26 -11.49 -11.72
CA VAL A 148 9.88 -12.80 -11.53
C VAL A 148 10.99 -12.97 -12.57
N ARG A 149 12.26 -13.01 -12.13
CA ARG A 149 13.45 -13.15 -13.00
C ARG A 149 13.78 -14.61 -13.32
N HIS A 150 13.49 -15.49 -12.36
CA HIS A 150 13.67 -16.93 -12.47
C HIS A 150 12.35 -17.62 -12.13
N PRO A 151 12.01 -18.76 -12.76
CA PRO A 151 10.80 -19.50 -12.40
C PRO A 151 10.76 -19.79 -10.89
N LEU A 152 9.64 -19.45 -10.26
CA LEU A 152 9.38 -19.73 -8.86
C LEU A 152 9.28 -21.24 -8.65
N SER A 153 9.97 -21.74 -7.63
CA SER A 153 9.91 -23.17 -7.26
C SER A 153 8.61 -23.55 -6.53
N ILE A 154 7.91 -22.58 -5.95
CA ILE A 154 6.67 -22.82 -5.22
C ILE A 154 5.51 -23.17 -6.16
N HIS A 155 4.80 -24.23 -5.78
CA HIS A 155 3.49 -24.55 -6.32
C HIS A 155 2.45 -23.64 -5.68
N LEU A 156 1.99 -22.60 -6.39
CA LEU A 156 0.91 -21.74 -5.88
C LEU A 156 -0.38 -22.51 -5.58
N SER A 157 -0.54 -23.73 -6.13
CA SER A 157 -1.65 -24.62 -5.77
C SER A 157 -1.65 -25.05 -4.30
N GLN A 158 -0.50 -25.00 -3.63
CA GLN A 158 -0.37 -25.30 -2.20
C GLN A 158 -0.91 -24.18 -1.31
N LEU A 159 -0.98 -22.95 -1.85
CA LEU A 159 -1.55 -21.81 -1.15
C LEU A 159 -3.07 -21.80 -1.35
N LYS A 160 -3.84 -21.92 -0.27
CA LYS A 160 -5.31 -21.89 -0.31
C LYS A 160 -5.86 -20.45 -0.37
N CYS A 161 -5.26 -19.61 -1.21
CA CYS A 161 -5.59 -18.20 -1.32
C CYS A 161 -5.39 -17.64 -2.72
N PRO A 162 -6.02 -16.49 -3.03
CA PRO A 162 -5.73 -15.74 -4.24
C PRO A 162 -4.33 -15.12 -4.14
N VAL A 163 -3.67 -15.07 -5.29
CA VAL A 163 -2.33 -14.47 -5.43
C VAL A 163 -2.39 -13.41 -6.51
N LEU A 164 -2.24 -12.15 -6.13
CA LEU A 164 -2.15 -11.02 -7.04
C LEU A 164 -0.69 -10.80 -7.43
N TYR A 165 -0.38 -11.01 -8.71
CA TYR A 165 0.94 -10.74 -9.27
C TYR A 165 0.98 -9.39 -9.96
N MET A 166 1.91 -8.54 -9.51
CA MET A 166 2.23 -7.25 -10.11
C MET A 166 3.68 -7.26 -10.61
N PRO A 167 3.92 -7.24 -11.94
CA PRO A 167 5.27 -7.46 -12.51
C PRO A 167 6.23 -6.27 -12.36
N THR A 168 5.82 -5.20 -11.70
CA THR A 168 6.61 -4.00 -11.44
C THR A 168 6.65 -3.74 -9.93
N HIS A 169 7.69 -3.05 -9.46
CA HIS A 169 7.86 -2.73 -8.06
C HIS A 169 8.06 -1.22 -7.90
N THR A 170 6.96 -0.49 -7.89
CA THR A 170 6.93 0.98 -7.75
C THR A 170 5.81 1.39 -6.79
N SER A 171 5.87 2.64 -6.33
CA SER A 171 4.81 3.31 -5.56
C SER A 171 3.43 3.20 -6.23
N VAL A 172 3.38 3.45 -7.53
CA VAL A 172 2.16 3.35 -8.34
C VAL A 172 1.62 1.93 -8.34
N THR A 173 2.50 0.93 -8.43
CA THR A 173 2.09 -0.47 -8.41
C THR A 173 1.52 -0.90 -7.07
N ALA A 174 2.12 -0.46 -5.96
CA ALA A 174 1.59 -0.70 -4.62
C ALA A 174 0.19 -0.08 -4.44
N SER A 175 -0.01 1.14 -4.93
CA SER A 175 -1.32 1.78 -4.96
C SER A 175 -2.35 0.97 -5.76
N VAL A 176 -2.00 0.57 -7.00
CA VAL A 176 -2.89 -0.24 -7.84
C VAL A 176 -3.21 -1.58 -7.17
N ALA A 177 -2.24 -2.24 -6.55
CA ALA A 177 -2.43 -3.50 -5.84
C ALA A 177 -3.44 -3.36 -4.69
N ALA A 178 -3.31 -2.33 -3.85
CA ALA A 178 -4.27 -2.06 -2.78
C ALA A 178 -5.68 -1.83 -3.35
N GLN A 179 -5.82 -1.01 -4.40
CA GLN A 179 -7.12 -0.79 -5.04
C GLN A 179 -7.73 -2.07 -5.63
N ILE A 180 -6.90 -2.97 -6.18
CA ILE A 180 -7.36 -4.27 -6.68
C ILE A 180 -7.88 -5.14 -5.53
N VAL A 181 -7.14 -5.24 -4.43
CA VAL A 181 -7.52 -6.05 -3.26
C VAL A 181 -8.87 -5.62 -2.72
N PHE A 182 -9.14 -4.31 -2.68
CA PHE A 182 -10.41 -3.74 -2.25
C PHE A 182 -11.42 -3.50 -3.38
N GLY A 183 -11.13 -3.90 -4.61
CA GLY A 183 -12.09 -3.85 -5.72
C GLY A 183 -12.40 -2.45 -6.28
N GLY A 184 -11.53 -1.47 -6.06
CA GLY A 184 -11.54 -0.21 -6.83
C GLY A 184 -11.06 -0.40 -8.27
N ILE A 185 -10.23 -1.41 -8.52
CA ILE A 185 -9.72 -1.76 -9.86
C ILE A 185 -10.04 -3.24 -10.14
N ALA A 186 -10.57 -3.50 -11.34
CA ALA A 186 -10.79 -4.85 -11.84
C ALA A 186 -9.51 -5.45 -12.42
N VAL A 187 -9.28 -6.74 -12.19
CA VAL A 187 -8.16 -7.48 -12.80
C VAL A 187 -8.67 -8.24 -14.01
N ASN A 188 -7.99 -8.08 -15.14
CA ASN A 188 -8.27 -8.81 -16.37
C ASN A 188 -7.01 -9.36 -17.05
N GLY A 189 -5.84 -9.17 -16.44
CA GLY A 189 -4.56 -9.56 -17.03
C GLY A 189 -4.36 -11.07 -17.03
N LYS A 190 -3.50 -11.52 -17.95
CA LYS A 190 -3.05 -12.90 -18.09
C LYS A 190 -1.53 -12.94 -18.12
N LEU A 191 -0.95 -14.04 -17.63
CA LEU A 191 0.49 -14.25 -17.66
C LEU A 191 1.02 -14.25 -19.09
N LYS A 192 2.00 -13.38 -19.38
CA LYS A 192 2.70 -13.35 -20.67
C LYS A 192 3.79 -14.41 -20.76
N LYS A 193 4.33 -14.83 -19.63
CA LYS A 193 5.39 -15.83 -19.47
C LYS A 193 5.03 -16.74 -18.30
N PRO A 194 5.48 -18.01 -18.31
CA PRO A 194 5.31 -18.87 -17.15
C PRO A 194 6.05 -18.29 -15.93
N LEU A 195 5.45 -18.38 -14.75
CA LEU A 195 6.07 -17.91 -13.50
C LEU A 195 6.59 -19.04 -12.61
N GLY A 196 6.15 -20.28 -12.82
CA GLY A 196 6.44 -21.42 -11.96
C GLY A 196 5.64 -22.64 -12.40
N PRO A 197 5.73 -23.77 -11.67
CA PRO A 197 5.21 -25.06 -12.11
C PRO A 197 3.70 -25.06 -12.39
N ASP A 198 2.89 -24.36 -11.58
CA ASP A 198 1.43 -24.32 -11.72
C ASP A 198 0.91 -23.03 -12.40
N MET A 199 1.82 -22.29 -13.06
CA MET A 199 1.56 -20.96 -13.61
C MET A 199 2.04 -20.84 -15.06
N PRO A 200 1.44 -21.59 -16.01
CA PRO A 200 1.77 -21.45 -17.42
C PRO A 200 1.34 -20.08 -17.98
N ALA A 201 1.94 -19.70 -19.11
CA ALA A 201 1.51 -18.52 -19.85
C ALA A 201 0.02 -18.64 -20.24
N GLY A 202 -0.69 -17.51 -20.26
CA GLY A 202 -2.11 -17.42 -20.54
C GLY A 202 -3.04 -17.60 -19.34
N LYS A 203 -2.52 -18.04 -18.18
CA LYS A 203 -3.31 -18.14 -16.93
C LYS A 203 -3.56 -16.76 -16.31
N GLY A 204 -4.73 -16.57 -15.73
CA GLY A 204 -5.15 -15.34 -15.07
C GLY A 204 -6.65 -15.33 -14.83
N ASN A 205 -7.06 -15.17 -13.59
CA ASN A 205 -8.45 -15.02 -13.20
C ASN A 205 -8.88 -13.56 -13.37
N THR A 206 -10.18 -13.34 -13.57
CA THR A 206 -10.74 -12.00 -13.71
C THR A 206 -11.54 -11.60 -12.46
N THR A 207 -11.62 -10.30 -12.21
CA THR A 207 -12.45 -9.74 -11.14
C THR A 207 -13.24 -8.55 -11.65
N SER A 208 -14.23 -8.12 -10.87
CA SER A 208 -15.03 -6.93 -11.17
C SER A 208 -14.70 -5.81 -10.20
N ALA A 209 -14.74 -4.57 -10.68
CA ALA A 209 -14.68 -3.40 -9.82
C ALA A 209 -16.02 -3.24 -9.10
N ILE A 210 -15.97 -3.17 -7.77
CA ILE A 210 -17.13 -3.06 -6.89
C ILE A 210 -17.09 -1.80 -6.00
N ARG A 211 -16.01 -1.02 -6.06
CA ARG A 211 -15.82 0.23 -5.30
C ARG A 211 -15.25 1.34 -6.20
N LEU A 212 -15.20 2.56 -5.67
CA LEU A 212 -14.62 3.70 -6.39
C LEU A 212 -13.12 3.49 -6.62
N LYS A 213 -12.66 3.78 -7.83
CA LYS A 213 -11.24 3.80 -8.19
C LYS A 213 -10.62 5.12 -7.77
N TYR A 214 -9.40 5.12 -7.23
CA TYR A 214 -8.59 6.32 -7.03
C TYR A 214 -7.60 6.49 -8.19
N THR A 215 -7.63 7.64 -8.84
CA THR A 215 -6.83 7.90 -10.04
C THR A 215 -6.45 9.37 -10.18
N TYR A 216 -5.71 9.67 -11.23
CA TYR A 216 -5.33 11.00 -11.64
C TYR A 216 -6.44 11.67 -12.46
N PRO A 217 -6.60 13.01 -12.37
CA PRO A 217 -7.61 13.75 -13.13
C PRO A 217 -7.47 13.63 -14.65
N GLU A 218 -6.25 13.35 -15.14
CA GLU A 218 -5.94 13.10 -16.54
C GLU A 218 -6.74 11.90 -17.09
N GLU A 219 -7.07 10.91 -16.27
CA GLU A 219 -7.91 9.77 -16.69
C GLU A 219 -9.32 10.21 -17.11
N LEU A 220 -9.79 11.33 -16.58
CA LEU A 220 -11.11 11.90 -16.84
C LEU A 220 -11.04 13.08 -17.83
N GLY A 221 -9.86 13.36 -18.40
CA GLY A 221 -9.64 14.52 -19.27
C GLY A 221 -9.69 15.86 -18.51
N ILE A 222 -9.46 15.83 -17.19
CA ILE A 222 -9.42 17.03 -16.34
C ILE A 222 -7.94 17.42 -16.18
N SER A 223 -7.61 18.70 -16.37
CA SER A 223 -6.26 19.21 -16.12
C SER A 223 -5.99 19.29 -14.62
N SER A 224 -4.88 18.71 -14.15
CA SER A 224 -4.42 18.88 -12.76
C SER A 224 -4.29 20.36 -12.36
N GLU A 225 -3.98 21.25 -13.30
CA GLU A 225 -3.87 22.70 -13.03
C GLU A 225 -5.20 23.32 -12.62
N SER A 226 -6.32 22.83 -13.15
CA SER A 226 -7.64 23.32 -12.77
C SER A 226 -7.96 23.05 -11.29
N LEU A 227 -7.32 22.04 -10.69
CA LEU A 227 -7.52 21.67 -9.29
C LEU A 227 -6.72 22.56 -8.33
N HIS A 228 -5.75 23.34 -8.82
CA HIS A 228 -5.04 24.31 -7.98
C HIS A 228 -5.95 25.40 -7.42
N GLN A 229 -7.06 25.70 -8.09
CA GLN A 229 -8.06 26.63 -7.56
C GLN A 229 -8.68 26.09 -6.26
N ILE A 230 -8.85 24.77 -6.14
CA ILE A 230 -9.35 24.13 -4.92
C ILE A 230 -8.33 24.28 -3.79
N ASP A 231 -7.05 24.08 -4.09
CA ASP A 231 -5.96 24.30 -3.12
C ASP A 231 -5.97 25.74 -2.58
N GLN A 232 -6.13 26.73 -3.48
CA GLN A 232 -6.14 28.14 -3.13
C GLN A 232 -7.34 28.49 -2.24
N LEU A 233 -8.54 28.03 -2.61
CA LEU A 233 -9.76 28.27 -1.83
C LEU A 233 -9.69 27.62 -0.45
N ALA A 234 -9.17 26.39 -0.36
CA ALA A 234 -8.99 25.70 0.92
C ALA A 234 -7.99 26.44 1.82
N ALA A 235 -6.86 26.88 1.25
CA ALA A 235 -5.86 27.67 1.98
C ALA A 235 -6.41 29.02 2.46
N GLU A 236 -7.20 29.71 1.62
CA GLU A 236 -7.85 30.97 1.98
C GLU A 236 -8.87 30.78 3.12
N ALA A 237 -9.70 29.74 3.04
CA ALA A 237 -10.68 29.43 4.09
C ALA A 237 -10.02 29.16 5.44
N ILE A 238 -8.88 28.47 5.45
CA ILE A 238 -8.10 28.23 6.68
C ILE A 238 -7.46 29.52 7.17
N ALA A 239 -6.84 30.30 6.27
CA ALA A 239 -6.19 31.57 6.62
C ALA A 239 -7.17 32.59 7.22
N LYS A 240 -8.39 32.66 6.67
CA LYS A 240 -9.48 33.50 7.18
C LYS A 240 -10.16 32.93 8.43
N ARG A 241 -9.70 31.79 8.94
CA ARG A 241 -10.28 31.07 10.08
C ARG A 241 -11.77 30.73 9.88
N ALA A 242 -12.21 30.49 8.64
CA ALA A 242 -13.53 29.96 8.38
C ALA A 242 -13.63 28.48 8.82
N THR A 243 -12.53 27.72 8.70
CA THR A 243 -12.40 26.34 9.21
C THR A 243 -10.96 26.04 9.66
N PRO A 244 -10.72 25.15 10.65
CA PRO A 244 -9.36 24.76 11.07
C PRO A 244 -8.71 23.78 10.08
N GLY A 245 -9.53 23.04 9.35
CA GLY A 245 -9.13 22.09 8.32
C GLY A 245 -10.37 21.57 7.58
N MET A 246 -10.12 20.93 6.43
CA MET A 246 -11.16 20.35 5.59
C MET A 246 -10.59 19.19 4.78
N VAL A 247 -11.44 18.24 4.40
CA VAL A 247 -11.09 17.18 3.43
C VAL A 247 -11.95 17.38 2.20
N VAL A 248 -11.31 17.54 1.05
CA VAL A 248 -11.99 17.69 -0.23
C VAL A 248 -11.85 16.40 -1.02
N LEU A 249 -13.00 15.84 -1.41
CA LEU A 249 -13.10 14.65 -2.25
C LEU A 249 -13.93 14.98 -3.49
N ALA A 250 -13.37 14.75 -4.68
CA ALA A 250 -14.08 14.88 -5.95
C ALA A 250 -14.05 13.56 -6.73
N ALA A 251 -15.22 13.13 -7.18
CA ALA A 251 -15.39 11.89 -7.93
C ALA A 251 -16.28 12.10 -9.14
N ARG A 252 -15.96 11.40 -10.24
CA ARG A 252 -16.75 11.41 -11.48
C ARG A 252 -16.63 10.05 -12.17
N LYS A 253 -17.76 9.52 -12.67
CA LYS A 253 -17.84 8.22 -13.36
C LYS A 253 -17.25 7.05 -12.55
N GLY A 254 -17.52 6.99 -11.25
CA GLY A 254 -17.01 5.93 -10.36
C GLY A 254 -15.52 6.03 -10.03
N LYS A 255 -14.87 7.17 -10.33
CA LYS A 255 -13.45 7.41 -10.09
C LYS A 255 -13.27 8.66 -9.23
N VAL A 256 -12.56 8.52 -8.12
CA VAL A 256 -12.06 9.62 -7.30
C VAL A 256 -10.78 10.13 -7.97
N PHE A 257 -10.79 11.39 -8.38
CA PHE A 257 -9.65 12.04 -9.04
C PHE A 257 -9.00 13.14 -8.19
N PHE A 258 -9.63 13.48 -7.07
CA PHE A 258 -9.11 14.42 -6.10
C PHE A 258 -9.51 13.97 -4.71
N HIS A 259 -8.54 13.77 -3.83
CA HIS A 259 -8.76 13.47 -2.43
C HIS A 259 -7.61 14.06 -1.62
N LYS A 260 -7.87 15.16 -0.91
CA LYS A 260 -6.83 15.88 -0.18
C LYS A 260 -7.39 16.48 1.11
N ALA A 261 -6.62 16.32 2.18
CA ALA A 261 -6.87 16.97 3.45
C ALA A 261 -6.06 18.28 3.54
N TYR A 262 -6.67 19.31 4.12
CA TYR A 262 -6.08 20.61 4.38
C TYR A 262 -6.24 20.97 5.85
N GLY A 263 -5.24 21.64 6.42
CA GLY A 263 -5.30 22.09 7.81
C GLY A 263 -5.27 20.95 8.83
N PHE A 264 -5.84 21.22 10.00
CA PHE A 264 -5.83 20.30 11.15
C PHE A 264 -7.22 20.24 11.80
N HIS A 265 -7.40 19.29 12.72
CA HIS A 265 -8.65 19.16 13.47
C HIS A 265 -8.93 20.38 14.39
N THR A 266 -7.87 21.10 14.79
CA THR A 266 -7.94 22.32 15.59
C THR A 266 -6.98 23.38 15.07
N TYR A 267 -7.29 24.67 15.26
CA TYR A 267 -6.38 25.77 14.87
C TYR A 267 -5.05 25.75 15.61
N TYR A 268 -5.00 25.12 16.79
CA TYR A 268 -3.78 24.93 17.55
C TYR A 268 -3.04 23.70 17.02
N LYS A 269 -1.86 23.91 16.44
CA LYS A 269 -0.84 22.86 16.29
C LYS A 269 -0.48 22.37 17.69
N LYS A 270 -1.10 21.31 18.18
CA LYS A 270 -0.50 20.56 19.29
C LYS A 270 0.65 19.75 18.69
N CYS A 271 1.86 20.28 18.80
CA CYS A 271 3.04 19.43 18.94
C CYS A 271 2.77 18.57 20.18
N LEU A 272 2.45 17.30 20.01
CA LEU A 272 2.45 16.36 21.11
C LEU A 272 3.93 16.10 21.41
N SER A 273 4.48 16.89 22.35
CA SER A 273 5.57 16.40 23.18
C SER A 273 4.95 15.48 24.22
N ASN A 274 5.24 14.19 24.15
CA ASN A 274 5.34 13.30 25.29
C ASN A 274 6.53 12.39 25.03
#